data_AF-A0A7W5A9E2-F1
#
_entry.id   AF-A0A7W5A9E2-F1
#
_cell.length_a   1.000
_cell.length_b   1.000
_cell.length_c   1.000
_cell.angle_alpha   90.00
_cell.angle_beta   90.00
_cell.angle_gamma   90.00
#
_symmetry.space_group_name_H-M   'P 1'
#
loop_
_entity.id
_entity.type
_entity.pdbx_description
1 polymer ?
#
loop_
_entity_poly.entity_id
_entity_poly.type
_entity_poly.pdbx_seq_one_letter_code
_entity_poly.pdbx_strand_id
1 'polypeptide(L)'
;MRLTEHELTVALTGAAKTVLASSRRGRKRGADIDQTWDEMDRFKRFKLLDGIGTQIFPVLTDLPDVEVPVGGRPTFTEQEIRESVERQLGDDIGRLRRAVVVKTRVTLVQTALAHIPPRAEGDLRQDG
;
A
#
# COMPACT_ATOMS: atom_id res chain seq x y z
N MET A 1 5.69 0.32 17.53
CA MET A 1 6.61 -0.25 16.51
C MET A 1 6.19 0.23 15.14
N ARG A 2 7.15 0.35 14.22
CA ARG A 2 6.88 0.66 12.80
C ARG A 2 6.51 -0.62 12.04
N LEU A 3 6.01 -0.44 10.82
CA LEU A 3 5.90 -1.52 9.85
C LEU A 3 7.30 -2.03 9.49
N THR A 4 7.46 -3.35 9.38
CA THR A 4 8.74 -3.97 9.00
C THR A 4 8.97 -3.87 7.48
N GLU A 5 10.20 -4.07 7.03
CA GLU A 5 10.52 -4.09 5.59
C GLU A 5 9.71 -5.16 4.83
N HIS A 6 9.54 -6.33 5.45
CA HIS A 6 8.72 -7.40 4.89
C HIS A 6 7.26 -6.96 4.73
N GLU A 7 6.67 -6.36 5.78
CA GLU A 7 5.29 -5.86 5.75
C GLU A 7 5.11 -4.77 4.67
N LEU A 8 6.06 -3.85 4.53
CA LEU A 8 6.05 -2.82 3.49
C LEU A 8 6.12 -3.42 2.08
N THR A 9 6.96 -4.45 1.89
CA THR A 9 7.09 -5.15 0.60
C THR A 9 5.81 -5.87 0.22
N VAL A 10 5.17 -6.56 1.17
CA VAL A 10 3.91 -7.27 0.93
C VAL A 10 2.77 -6.29 0.69
N ALA A 11 2.68 -5.21 1.47
CA ALA A 11 1.69 -4.16 1.29
C ALA A 11 1.76 -3.54 -0.11
N LEU A 12 2.96 -3.16 -0.56
CA LEU A 12 3.16 -2.61 -1.89
C LEU A 12 2.80 -3.61 -3.00
N THR A 13 3.25 -4.85 -2.88
CA THR A 13 2.99 -5.90 -3.88
C THR A 13 1.50 -6.19 -4.00
N GLY A 14 0.80 -6.33 -2.87
CA GLY A 14 -0.65 -6.57 -2.84
C GLY A 14 -1.46 -5.40 -3.41
N ALA A 15 -1.08 -4.16 -3.07
CA ALA A 15 -1.68 -2.96 -3.67
C ALA A 15 -1.47 -2.93 -5.19
N ALA A 16 -0.25 -3.25 -5.66
CA ALA A 16 0.05 -3.31 -7.09
C ALA A 16 -0.76 -4.36 -7.84
N LYS A 17 -0.92 -5.56 -7.28
CA LYS A 17 -1.80 -6.60 -7.84
C LYS A 17 -3.27 -6.15 -7.87
N THR A 18 -3.73 -5.43 -6.85
CA THR A 18 -5.11 -4.89 -6.81
C THR A 18 -5.35 -3.83 -7.90
N VAL A 19 -4.38 -2.95 -8.11
CA VAL A 19 -4.41 -1.96 -9.20
C VAL A 19 -4.34 -2.66 -10.57
N LEU A 20 -3.50 -3.68 -10.71
CA LEU A 20 -3.41 -4.50 -11.91
C LEU A 20 -4.75 -5.19 -12.22
N ALA A 21 -5.44 -5.72 -11.22
CA ALA A 21 -6.77 -6.33 -11.35
C ALA A 21 -7.81 -5.33 -11.89
N SER A 22 -7.73 -4.08 -11.44
CA SER A 22 -8.61 -3.00 -11.90
C SER A 22 -8.27 -2.46 -13.29
N SER A 23 -7.06 -2.76 -13.80
CA SER A 23 -6.62 -2.34 -15.13
C SER A 23 -7.41 -3.01 -16.25
N ARG A 24 -7.31 -2.49 -17.49
CA ARG A 24 -7.92 -3.12 -18.67
C ARG A 24 -7.51 -4.59 -18.84
N ARG A 25 -6.27 -4.93 -18.48
CA ARG A 25 -5.74 -6.30 -18.59
C ARG A 25 -6.35 -7.21 -17.54
N GLY A 26 -6.44 -6.75 -16.30
CA GLY A 26 -7.03 -7.50 -15.19
C GLY A 26 -8.54 -7.67 -15.29
N ARG A 27 -9.25 -6.71 -15.90
CA ARG A 27 -10.71 -6.80 -16.12
C ARG A 27 -11.12 -7.73 -17.27
N LYS A 28 -10.17 -8.36 -17.97
CA LYS A 28 -10.49 -9.35 -19.02
C LYS A 28 -11.07 -10.60 -18.34
N ARG A 29 -12.18 -11.13 -18.89
CA ARG A 29 -12.83 -12.33 -18.35
C ARG A 29 -11.84 -13.49 -18.26
N GLY A 30 -11.72 -14.08 -17.07
CA GLY A 30 -10.83 -15.21 -16.79
C GLY A 30 -9.36 -14.83 -16.56
N ALA A 31 -9.03 -13.55 -16.35
CA ALA A 31 -7.68 -13.15 -15.98
C ALA A 31 -7.34 -13.62 -14.57
N ASP A 32 -6.32 -14.46 -14.46
CA ASP A 32 -5.64 -14.75 -13.19
C ASP A 32 -4.62 -13.64 -12.94
N ILE A 33 -4.78 -12.91 -11.83
CA ILE A 33 -3.95 -11.74 -11.51
C ILE A 33 -2.56 -12.16 -11.03
N ASP A 34 -2.44 -13.30 -10.35
CA ASP A 34 -1.15 -13.81 -9.90
C ASP A 34 -0.35 -14.30 -11.11
N GLN A 35 -0.97 -15.07 -12.01
CA GLN A 35 -0.34 -15.44 -13.27
C GLN A 35 0.02 -14.20 -14.10
N THR A 36 -0.91 -13.25 -14.26
CA THR A 36 -0.65 -12.02 -15.02
C THR A 36 0.51 -11.23 -14.42
N TRP A 37 0.57 -11.14 -13.10
CA TRP A 37 1.65 -10.49 -12.36
C TRP A 37 2.98 -11.17 -12.65
N ASP A 38 3.04 -12.50 -12.54
CA ASP A 38 4.26 -13.30 -12.72
C ASP A 38 4.79 -13.22 -14.15
N GLU A 39 3.89 -13.17 -15.14
CA GLU A 39 4.20 -12.99 -16.56
C GLU A 39 4.57 -11.54 -16.95
N MET A 40 4.42 -10.57 -16.04
CA MET A 40 4.85 -9.19 -16.33
C MET A 40 6.37 -9.12 -16.49
N ASP A 41 6.77 -8.44 -17.56
CA ASP A 41 8.15 -7.98 -17.73
C ASP A 41 8.62 -7.18 -16.50
N ARG A 42 9.89 -7.38 -16.14
CA ARG A 42 10.51 -6.80 -14.94
C ARG A 42 10.41 -5.27 -14.93
N PHE A 43 10.62 -4.61 -16.06
CA PHE A 43 10.53 -3.15 -16.14
C PHE A 43 9.10 -2.66 -15.95
N LYS A 44 8.11 -3.34 -16.52
CA LYS A 44 6.69 -3.01 -16.31
C LYS A 44 6.28 -3.19 -14.84
N ARG A 45 6.73 -4.27 -14.20
CA ARG A 45 6.47 -4.53 -12.78
C ARG A 45 7.11 -3.44 -11.92
N PHE A 46 8.36 -3.08 -12.20
CA PHE A 46 9.06 -1.99 -11.53
C PHE A 46 8.30 -0.66 -11.66
N LYS A 47 7.87 -0.26 -12.87
CA LYS A 47 7.12 0.99 -13.06
C LYS A 47 5.81 1.04 -12.30
N LEU A 48 5.11 -0.10 -12.20
CA LEU A 48 3.87 -0.18 -11.41
C LEU A 48 4.17 -0.05 -9.90
N LEU A 49 5.17 -0.76 -9.41
CA LEU A 49 5.62 -0.71 -8.01
C LEU A 49 6.10 0.70 -7.64
N ASP A 50 6.94 1.32 -8.46
CA ASP A 50 7.47 2.68 -8.27
C ASP A 50 6.35 3.73 -8.23
N GLY A 51 5.42 3.67 -9.19
CA GLY A 51 4.28 4.60 -9.24
C GLY A 51 3.32 4.49 -8.06
N ILE A 52 3.19 3.30 -7.46
CA ILE A 52 2.35 3.09 -6.27
C ILE A 52 3.15 3.44 -5.00
N GLY A 53 4.41 2.99 -4.92
CA GLY A 53 5.30 3.22 -3.78
C GLY A 53 5.49 4.71 -3.47
N THR A 54 5.67 5.53 -4.50
CA THR A 54 5.74 7.00 -4.37
C THR A 54 4.50 7.64 -3.74
N GLN A 55 3.34 6.96 -3.78
CA GLN A 55 2.10 7.45 -3.21
C GLN A 55 1.82 6.89 -1.81
N ILE A 56 2.21 5.65 -1.53
CA ILE A 56 1.84 4.97 -0.27
C ILE A 56 2.95 5.00 0.78
N PHE A 57 4.24 4.94 0.39
CA PHE A 57 5.32 4.85 1.38
C PHE A 57 5.41 6.09 2.29
N PRO A 58 5.32 7.34 1.79
CA PRO A 58 5.33 8.51 2.66
C PRO A 58 4.22 8.48 3.71
N VAL A 59 3.07 7.89 3.38
CA VAL A 59 1.93 7.73 4.30
C VAL A 59 2.23 6.61 5.30
N LEU A 60 2.61 5.42 4.83
CA LEU A 60 2.86 4.26 5.67
C LEU A 60 3.97 4.50 6.72
N THR A 61 4.96 5.33 6.39
CA THR A 61 6.05 5.70 7.32
C THR A 61 5.69 6.84 8.27
N ASP A 62 4.61 7.56 8.01
CA ASP A 62 4.10 8.69 8.81
C ASP A 62 2.92 8.27 9.72
N LEU A 63 2.42 7.04 9.57
CA LEU A 63 1.44 6.45 10.48
C LEU A 63 2.02 6.30 11.90
N PRO A 64 1.16 6.35 12.94
CA PRO A 64 1.62 6.23 14.32
C PRO A 64 2.27 4.87 14.58
N ASP A 65 3.26 4.85 15.47
CA ASP A 65 3.86 3.60 15.91
C ASP A 65 2.84 2.76 16.69
N VAL A 66 2.59 1.54 16.24
CA VAL A 66 1.68 0.58 16.90
C VAL A 66 2.46 -0.65 17.36
N GLU A 67 2.20 -1.12 18.57
CA GLU A 67 2.75 -2.40 19.02
C GLU A 67 1.93 -3.53 18.40
N VAL A 68 2.58 -4.38 17.61
CA VAL A 68 1.92 -5.52 16.98
C VAL A 68 2.61 -6.79 17.47
N PRO A 69 1.90 -7.65 18.24
CA PRO A 69 2.46 -8.92 18.68
C PRO A 69 2.63 -9.89 17.51
N VAL A 70 3.44 -10.93 17.70
CA VAL A 70 3.50 -12.07 16.77
C VAL A 70 2.10 -12.64 16.56
N GLY A 71 1.72 -12.91 15.32
CA GLY A 71 0.40 -13.35 14.93
C GLY A 71 -0.66 -12.24 14.88
N GLY A 72 -0.33 -11.02 15.31
CA GLY A 72 -1.17 -9.83 15.17
C GLY A 72 -1.04 -9.19 13.78
N ARG A 73 -1.91 -8.22 13.50
CA ARG A 73 -1.81 -7.35 12.31
C ARG A 73 -1.79 -5.89 12.73
N PRO A 74 -1.03 -5.03 12.05
CA PRO A 74 -1.13 -3.59 12.28
C PRO A 74 -2.53 -3.10 11.88
N THR A 75 -3.14 -2.30 12.75
CA THR A 75 -4.46 -1.70 12.50
C THR A 75 -4.38 -0.19 12.67
N PHE A 76 -4.92 0.52 11.70
CA PHE A 76 -5.00 1.98 11.70
C PHE A 76 -6.43 2.39 11.38
N THR A 77 -6.89 3.43 12.04
CA THR A 77 -8.19 4.05 11.74
C THR A 77 -8.13 4.76 10.39
N GLU A 78 -9.30 4.90 9.74
CA GLU A 78 -9.38 5.69 8.51
C GLU A 78 -8.95 7.15 8.74
N GLN A 79 -9.20 7.68 9.94
CA GLN A 79 -8.84 9.06 10.29
C GLN A 79 -7.32 9.25 10.33
N GLU A 80 -6.57 8.34 10.97
CA GLU A 80 -5.10 8.39 10.99
C GLU A 80 -4.51 8.32 9.58
N ILE A 81 -5.06 7.45 8.72
CA ILE A 81 -4.64 7.32 7.32
C ILE A 81 -4.95 8.62 6.56
N ARG A 82 -6.15 9.18 6.74
CA ARG A 82 -6.56 10.43 6.08
C ARG A 82 -5.65 11.58 6.49
N GLU A 83 -5.41 11.77 7.78
CA GLU A 83 -4.56 12.85 8.27
C GLU A 83 -3.14 12.74 7.73
N SER A 84 -2.57 11.53 7.70
CA SER A 84 -1.26 11.29 7.10
C SER A 84 -1.25 11.63 5.60
N VAL A 85 -2.25 11.17 4.85
CA VAL A 85 -2.40 11.53 3.42
C VAL A 85 -2.49 13.05 3.22
N GLU A 86 -3.23 13.74 4.08
CA GLU A 86 -3.43 15.18 3.99
C GLU A 86 -2.15 15.97 4.32
N ARG A 87 -1.33 15.51 5.26
CA ARG A 87 0.00 16.10 5.55
C ARG A 87 0.95 16.01 4.36
N GLN A 88 0.82 14.95 3.55
CA GLN A 88 1.65 14.74 2.35
C GLN A 88 1.15 15.51 1.12
N LEU A 89 -0.01 16.16 1.20
CA LEU A 89 -0.55 16.99 0.13
C LEU A 89 -0.27 18.45 0.41
N GLY A 90 0.51 19.10 -0.46
CA GLY A 90 0.64 20.55 -0.46
C GLY A 90 -0.68 21.25 -0.82
N ASP A 91 -0.74 22.55 -0.55
CA ASP A 91 -1.93 23.38 -0.74
C ASP A 91 -2.14 23.84 -2.20
N ASP A 92 -1.27 23.41 -3.12
CA ASP A 92 -1.20 23.89 -4.50
C ASP A 92 -2.29 23.32 -5.43
N ILE A 93 -3.17 22.45 -4.91
CA ILE A 93 -4.26 21.83 -5.69
C ILE A 93 -5.64 22.32 -5.23
N GLY A 94 -6.48 22.70 -6.18
CA GLY A 94 -7.84 23.17 -5.89
C GLY A 94 -8.67 22.16 -5.08
N ARG A 95 -9.60 22.67 -4.25
CA ARG A 95 -10.36 21.91 -3.23
C ARG A 95 -10.97 20.60 -3.74
N LEU A 96 -11.61 20.61 -4.92
CA LEU A 96 -12.23 19.42 -5.49
C LEU A 96 -11.20 18.35 -5.85
N ARG A 97 -10.10 18.75 -6.51
CA ARG A 97 -9.01 17.84 -6.87
C ARG A 97 -8.36 17.26 -5.61
N ARG A 98 -8.17 18.08 -4.58
CA ARG A 98 -7.67 17.65 -3.28
C ARG A 98 -8.53 16.54 -2.68
N ALA A 99 -9.84 16.74 -2.61
CA ALA A 99 -10.77 15.75 -2.05
C ALA A 99 -10.70 14.39 -2.78
N VAL A 100 -10.60 14.41 -4.12
CA VAL A 100 -10.46 13.18 -4.92
C VAL A 100 -9.13 12.49 -4.67
N VAL A 101 -8.04 13.25 -4.60
CA VAL A 101 -6.70 12.70 -4.33
C VAL A 101 -6.64 12.08 -2.94
N VAL A 102 -7.16 12.76 -1.92
CA VAL A 102 -7.24 12.24 -0.56
C VAL A 102 -8.02 10.92 -0.54
N LYS A 103 -9.24 10.90 -1.09
CA LYS A 103 -10.07 9.68 -1.11
C LYS A 103 -9.38 8.51 -1.80
N THR A 104 -8.76 8.77 -2.95
CA THR A 104 -8.06 7.74 -3.73
C THR A 104 -6.85 7.20 -2.97
N ARG A 105 -6.02 8.07 -2.39
CA ARG A 105 -4.84 7.66 -1.63
C ARG A 105 -5.20 6.92 -0.35
N VAL A 106 -6.22 7.36 0.39
CA VAL A 106 -6.73 6.64 1.57
C VAL A 106 -7.15 5.22 1.19
N THR A 107 -7.92 5.07 0.11
CA THR A 107 -8.36 3.75 -0.38
C THR A 107 -7.16 2.87 -0.78
N LEU A 108 -6.16 3.45 -1.45
CA LEU A 108 -4.97 2.73 -1.87
C LEU A 108 -4.12 2.27 -0.66
N VAL A 109 -3.98 3.10 0.37
CA VAL A 109 -3.27 2.76 1.60
C VAL A 109 -4.02 1.68 2.39
N GLN A 110 -5.34 1.80 2.53
CA GLN A 110 -6.17 0.76 3.15
C GLN A 110 -6.04 -0.58 2.40
N THR A 111 -6.02 -0.52 1.07
CA THR A 111 -5.78 -1.70 0.22
C THR A 111 -4.42 -2.31 0.52
N ALA A 112 -3.36 -1.49 0.59
CA ALA A 112 -2.01 -1.96 0.91
C ALA A 112 -1.94 -2.63 2.29
N LEU A 113 -2.51 -1.99 3.32
CA LEU A 113 -2.57 -2.51 4.69
C LEU A 113 -3.34 -3.84 4.78
N ALA A 114 -4.41 -4.02 4.01
CA ALA A 114 -5.19 -5.25 4.00
C ALA A 114 -4.40 -6.48 3.52
N HIS A 115 -3.36 -6.27 2.72
CA HIS A 115 -2.48 -7.35 2.24
C HIS A 115 -1.40 -7.76 3.24
N ILE A 116 -1.18 -6.99 4.31
CA ILE A 116 -0.19 -7.33 5.33
C ILE A 116 -0.63 -8.58 6.09
N PRO A 117 0.15 -9.69 6.06
CA PRO A 117 -0.18 -10.91 6.78
C PRO A 117 -0.01 -10.73 8.29
N PRO A 118 -0.48 -11.68 9.12
CA PRO A 118 -0.13 -11.70 10.52
C PRO A 118 1.38 -11.72 10.70
N ARG A 119 1.89 -10.90 11.64
CA ARG A 119 3.32 -10.71 11.86
C ARG A 119 4.00 -12.03 12.25
N ALA A 120 5.04 -12.40 11.52
CA ALA A 120 5.81 -13.61 11.80
C ALA A 120 6.90 -13.32 12.84
N GLU A 121 7.36 -14.35 13.56
CA GLU A 121 8.51 -14.20 14.48
C GLU A 121 9.77 -13.70 13.76
N GLY A 122 9.94 -14.05 12.48
CA GLY A 122 11.07 -13.62 11.66
C GLY A 122 11.11 -12.10 11.44
N ASP A 123 9.96 -11.44 11.48
CA ASP A 123 9.84 -10.00 11.23
C ASP A 123 10.37 -9.16 12.42
N LEU A 124 10.40 -9.74 13.62
CA LEU A 124 10.92 -9.07 14.83
C LEU A 124 12.45 -9.14 14.95
N ARG A 125 13.12 -10.00 14.16
CA ARG A 125 14.57 -10.26 14.29
C ARG A 125 15.43 -9.32 13.43
N GLN A 126 14.85 -8.33 12.77
CA GLN A 126 15.58 -7.41 11.87
C GLN A 126 16.05 -6.11 12.52
N ASP A 127 15.73 -5.88 13.79
CA ASP A 127 16.29 -4.78 14.58
C ASP A 127 17.59 -5.25 15.28
N GLY A 128 18.67 -5.36 14.49
CA GLY A 128 20.03 -5.67 14.96
C GLY A 128 21.03 -4.62 14.51
#